data_AF-A0A9Q1A437-F1
#
_entry.id   AF-A0A9Q1A437-F1
#
_cell.length_a   1.000
_cell.length_b   1.000
_cell.length_c   1.000
_cell.angle_alpha   90.00
_cell.angle_beta   90.00
_cell.angle_gamma   90.00
#
_symmetry.space_group_name_H-M   'P 1'
#
loop_
_entity.id
_entity.type
_entity.pdbx_description
1 polymer ?
#
loop_
_entity_poly.entity_id
_entity_poly.type
_entity_poly.pdbx_seq_one_letter_code
_entity_poly.pdbx_strand_id
1 'polypeptide(L)'
;MEIKVLNNMTSDHGIYSRERLLIPIINPDLLINETCYIEFDTCAEREVAVLYPEGKPDEKLMSKGSSSDHGKRRVIDSLKRSMQVDDGTAQYYWSISNGDPRAALTEFSSDLRWERDGGLG
;
A
#
# COMPACT_ATOMS: atom_id res chain seq x y z
N MET A 1 24.74 14.53 1.24
CA MET A 1 23.78 13.68 1.97
C MET A 1 24.10 12.23 1.62
N GLU A 2 24.14 11.31 2.59
CA GLU A 2 24.40 9.91 2.31
C GLU A 2 23.20 9.23 1.63
N ILE A 3 23.45 8.41 0.60
CA ILE A 3 22.42 7.70 -0.16
C ILE A 3 21.57 6.82 0.77
N LYS A 4 22.19 6.16 1.76
CA LYS A 4 21.47 5.34 2.74
C LYS A 4 20.45 6.13 3.54
N VAL A 5 20.84 7.31 4.02
CA VAL A 5 19.96 8.19 4.81
C VAL A 5 18.85 8.77 3.93
N LEU A 6 19.19 9.22 2.72
CA LEU A 6 18.21 9.72 1.76
C LEU A 6 17.13 8.69 1.47
N ASN A 7 17.52 7.42 1.38
CA ASN A 7 16.65 6.31 1.08
C ASN A 7 16.14 5.60 2.36
N ASN A 8 16.26 6.16 3.57
CA ASN A 8 15.76 5.48 4.78
C ASN A 8 16.22 3.99 4.92
N MET A 9 17.43 3.68 4.45
CA MET A 9 18.01 2.32 4.47
C MET A 9 18.94 2.11 5.67
N THR A 10 18.58 2.68 6.82
CA THR A 10 19.38 2.59 8.05
C THR A 10 19.17 1.28 8.82
N SER A 11 18.16 0.50 8.46
CA SER A 11 17.84 -0.81 9.04
C SER A 11 17.80 -1.90 7.96
N ASP A 12 17.98 -3.16 8.37
CA ASP A 12 17.84 -4.31 7.47
C ASP A 12 16.47 -4.33 6.79
N HIS A 13 15.40 -4.03 7.55
CA HIS A 13 14.07 -3.92 6.99
C HIS A 13 13.98 -2.84 5.92
N GLY A 14 14.57 -1.66 6.13
CA GLY A 14 14.61 -0.57 5.16
C GLY A 14 15.42 -0.88 3.91
N ILE A 15 16.42 -1.76 4.01
CA ILE A 15 17.18 -2.26 2.85
C ILE A 15 16.31 -3.20 2.02
N TYR A 16 15.61 -4.15 2.65
CA TYR A 16 14.80 -5.15 1.96
C TYR A 16 13.45 -4.61 1.46
N SER A 17 12.94 -3.52 2.04
CA SER A 17 11.65 -2.93 1.64
C SER A 17 11.74 -2.13 0.34
N ARG A 18 12.95 -1.82 -0.15
CA ARG A 18 13.14 -0.98 -1.33
C ARG A 18 13.24 -1.76 -2.62
N GLU A 19 12.45 -1.33 -3.60
CA GLU A 19 12.53 -1.82 -4.98
C GLU A 19 13.39 -0.92 -5.87
N ARG A 20 13.66 0.33 -5.45
CA ARG A 20 14.43 1.33 -6.19
C ARG A 20 15.23 2.26 -5.27
N LEU A 21 16.27 2.87 -5.83
CA LEU A 21 17.15 3.82 -5.14
C LEU A 21 17.04 5.21 -5.75
N LEU A 22 16.84 6.20 -4.89
CA LEU A 22 16.94 7.61 -5.25
C LEU A 22 18.41 8.03 -5.19
N ILE A 23 18.93 8.49 -6.32
CA ILE A 23 20.29 9.01 -6.44
C ILE A 23 20.16 10.53 -6.61
N PRO A 24 20.69 11.34 -5.69
CA PRO A 24 20.63 12.79 -5.83
C PRO A 24 21.46 13.23 -7.05
N ILE A 25 20.87 14.11 -7.85
CA ILE A 25 21.55 14.72 -8.99
C ILE A 25 22.49 15.80 -8.47
N ILE A 26 23.79 15.60 -8.70
CA ILE A 26 24.84 16.48 -8.18
C ILE A 26 24.99 17.73 -9.06
N ASN A 27 24.80 17.57 -10.38
CA ASN A 27 24.89 18.67 -11.34
C ASN A 27 23.48 19.04 -11.85
N PRO A 28 22.96 20.23 -11.49
CA PRO A 28 21.63 20.67 -11.94
C PRO A 28 21.56 20.91 -13.46
N ASP A 29 22.69 21.12 -14.14
CA ASP A 29 22.71 21.30 -15.61
C ASP A 29 22.18 20.06 -16.35
N LEU A 30 22.25 18.89 -15.71
CA LEU A 30 21.68 17.64 -16.23
C LEU A 30 20.15 17.64 -16.30
N LEU A 31 19.49 18.63 -15.69
CA LEU A 31 18.04 18.78 -15.73
C LEU A 31 17.57 19.70 -16.87
N ILE A 32 18.49 20.40 -17.54
CA ILE A 32 18.15 21.37 -18.58
C ILE A 32 17.59 20.61 -19.79
N ASN A 33 16.38 20.97 -20.22
CA ASN A 33 15.62 20.32 -21.30
C ASN A 33 15.21 18.87 -21.04
N GLU A 34 15.40 18.38 -19.81
CA GLU A 34 14.95 17.04 -19.42
C GLU A 34 13.55 17.09 -18.80
N THR A 35 12.81 15.98 -18.92
CA THR A 35 11.48 15.84 -18.31
C THR A 35 11.60 15.16 -16.95
N CYS A 36 11.23 15.90 -15.90
CA CYS A 36 11.14 15.36 -14.55
C CYS A 36 9.71 14.97 -14.20
N TYR A 37 9.56 13.95 -13.36
CA TYR A 37 8.28 13.46 -12.86
C TYR A 37 8.20 13.71 -11.35
N ILE A 38 7.02 14.07 -10.85
CA ILE A 38 6.77 14.19 -9.42
C ILE A 38 6.23 12.86 -8.91
N GLU A 39 6.88 12.31 -7.89
CA GLU A 39 6.51 11.02 -7.30
C GLU A 39 6.58 11.05 -5.79
N PHE A 40 5.74 10.24 -5.15
CA PHE A 40 5.75 10.05 -3.70
C PHE A 40 6.59 8.80 -3.34
N ASP A 41 7.67 8.98 -2.58
CA ASP A 41 8.47 7.88 -2.04
C ASP A 41 7.82 7.34 -0.77
N THR A 42 7.20 6.17 -0.85
CA THR A 42 6.49 5.55 0.29
C THR A 42 7.43 5.18 1.45
N CYS A 43 8.68 4.83 1.17
CA CYS A 43 9.65 4.44 2.19
C CYS A 43 10.20 5.64 2.99
N ALA A 44 10.12 6.86 2.42
CA ALA A 44 10.58 8.09 3.06
C ALA A 44 9.46 9.12 3.29
N GLU A 45 8.20 8.75 2.99
CA GLU A 45 6.98 9.55 3.15
C GLU A 45 7.10 10.98 2.63
N ARG A 46 7.62 11.16 1.41
CA ARG A 46 7.83 12.49 0.84
C ARG A 46 7.67 12.51 -0.68
N GLU A 47 7.35 13.69 -1.19
CA GLU A 47 7.37 13.97 -2.63
C GLU A 47 8.79 14.27 -3.11
N VAL A 48 9.13 13.76 -4.28
CA VAL A 48 10.42 13.94 -4.94
C VAL A 48 10.22 14.18 -6.44
N ALA A 49 11.07 15.03 -7.02
CA ALA A 49 11.22 15.11 -8.47
C ALA A 49 12.25 14.07 -8.93
N VAL A 50 11.87 13.21 -9.87
CA VAL A 50 12.72 12.14 -10.41
C VAL A 50 12.93 12.33 -11.90
N LEU A 51 14.17 12.08 -12.33
CA LEU A 51 14.56 12.00 -13.73
C LEU A 51 14.81 10.52 -14.06
N TYR A 52 14.17 10.03 -15.13
CA TYR A 52 14.44 8.70 -15.65
C TYR A 52 15.44 8.82 -16.81
N PRO A 53 16.62 8.16 -16.74
CA PRO A 53 17.61 8.22 -17.82
C PRO A 53 17.08 7.75 -19.18
N GLU A 54 16.11 6.82 -19.18
CA GLU A 54 15.45 6.34 -20.41
C GLU A 54 14.24 7.21 -20.82
N GLY A 55 14.03 8.33 -20.13
CA GLY A 55 13.00 9.32 -20.45
C GLY A 55 11.58 8.95 -20.02
N LYS A 56 11.36 7.75 -19.48
CA LYS A 56 10.02 7.32 -19.00
C LYS A 56 10.12 6.50 -17.71
N PRO A 57 9.14 6.64 -16.80
CA PRO A 57 8.99 5.72 -15.68
C PRO A 57 8.67 4.30 -16.18
N ASP A 58 9.22 3.29 -15.51
CA ASP A 58 8.83 1.90 -15.72
C ASP A 58 7.35 1.73 -15.34
N GLU A 59 6.52 1.28 -16.28
CA GLU A 59 5.09 1.07 -16.09
C GLU A 59 4.79 0.11 -14.92
N LYS A 60 5.72 -0.81 -14.65
CA LYS A 60 5.65 -1.74 -13.53
C LYS A 60 5.83 -1.06 -12.17
N LEU A 61 6.55 0.06 -12.12
CA LEU A 61 6.72 0.88 -10.91
C LEU A 61 5.53 1.82 -10.71
N MET A 62 4.93 2.32 -11.79
CA MET A 62 3.75 3.20 -11.73
C MET A 62 2.50 2.49 -11.19
N SER A 63 2.38 1.19 -11.45
CA SER A 63 1.23 0.37 -11.01
C SER A 63 1.28 -0.03 -9.53
N LYS A 64 2.42 0.18 -8.84
CA LYS A 64 2.69 -0.31 -7.47
C LYS A 64 2.48 0.70 -6.34
N GLY A 65 1.99 1.91 -6.63
CA GLY A 65 1.41 2.78 -5.59
C GLY A 65 0.29 2.10 -4.76
N SER A 66 -0.16 0.92 -5.20
CA SER A 66 -1.11 0.00 -4.61
C SER A 66 -0.48 -1.12 -3.75
N SER A 67 0.79 -1.06 -3.34
CA SER A 67 1.38 -2.15 -2.51
C SER A 67 0.64 -2.35 -1.18
N SER A 68 0.11 -1.27 -0.57
CA SER A 68 -0.83 -1.39 0.55
C SER A 68 -2.11 -2.13 0.15
N ASP A 69 -2.54 -1.96 -1.10
CA ASP A 69 -3.76 -2.53 -1.66
C ASP A 69 -3.60 -4.03 -1.93
N HIS A 70 -2.42 -4.53 -2.33
CA HIS A 70 -2.20 -5.98 -2.45
C HIS A 70 -2.23 -6.70 -1.09
N GLY A 71 -1.64 -6.09 -0.06
CA GLY A 71 -1.72 -6.60 1.32
C GLY A 71 -3.16 -6.58 1.83
N LYS A 72 -3.84 -5.43 1.67
CA LYS A 72 -5.27 -5.27 2.01
C LYS A 72 -6.15 -6.26 1.25
N ARG A 73 -5.93 -6.43 -0.06
CA ARG A 73 -6.67 -7.38 -0.91
C ARG A 73 -6.52 -8.80 -0.40
N ARG A 74 -5.30 -9.24 -0.05
CA ARG A 74 -5.08 -10.59 0.52
C ARG A 74 -5.80 -10.78 1.86
N VAL A 75 -5.85 -9.74 2.70
CA VAL A 75 -6.57 -9.80 3.98
C VAL A 75 -8.08 -9.84 3.76
N ILE A 76 -8.61 -9.00 2.87
CA ILE A 76 -10.03 -8.97 2.50
C ILE A 76 -10.45 -10.30 1.85
N ASP A 77 -9.63 -10.87 0.96
CA ASP A 77 -9.88 -12.18 0.34
C ASP A 77 -9.89 -13.31 1.38
N SER A 78 -9.08 -13.18 2.43
CA SER A 78 -9.05 -14.16 3.53
C SER A 78 -10.28 -14.01 4.43
N LEU A 79 -10.66 -12.77 4.76
CA LEU A 79 -11.89 -12.44 5.46
C LEU A 79 -13.12 -12.97 4.74
N LYS A 80 -13.21 -12.73 3.43
CA LYS A 80 -14.25 -13.27 2.57
C LYS A 80 -14.39 -14.79 2.68
N ARG A 81 -13.28 -15.52 2.62
CA ARG A 81 -13.28 -17.00 2.78
C ARG A 81 -13.70 -17.44 4.17
N SER A 82 -13.29 -16.72 5.21
CA SER A 82 -13.63 -17.03 6.59
C SER A 82 -15.11 -16.76 6.90
N MET A 83 -15.67 -15.68 6.35
CA MET A 83 -17.07 -15.30 6.54
C MET A 83 -18.03 -15.99 5.55
N GLN A 84 -17.50 -16.54 4.44
CA GLN A 84 -18.28 -17.12 3.33
C GLN A 84 -19.26 -16.12 2.69
N VAL A 85 -18.81 -14.89 2.49
CA VAL A 85 -19.61 -13.77 1.95
C VAL A 85 -19.08 -13.30 0.59
N ASP A 86 -19.73 -12.31 -0.01
CA ASP A 86 -19.24 -11.63 -1.22
C ASP A 86 -18.17 -10.56 -0.90
N ASP A 87 -17.58 -10.00 -1.96
CA ASP A 87 -16.52 -8.99 -1.83
C ASP A 87 -17.01 -7.71 -1.13
N GLY A 88 -18.25 -7.29 -1.38
CA GLY A 88 -18.83 -6.07 -0.81
C GLY A 88 -19.06 -6.22 0.69
N THR A 89 -19.61 -7.36 1.12
CA THR A 89 -19.81 -7.67 2.54
C THR A 89 -18.47 -7.79 3.29
N ALA A 90 -17.46 -8.44 2.70
CA ALA A 90 -16.13 -8.53 3.32
C ALA A 90 -15.46 -7.15 3.46
N GLN A 91 -15.61 -6.28 2.46
CA GLN A 91 -15.12 -4.89 2.50
C GLN A 91 -15.85 -4.04 3.54
N TYR A 92 -17.16 -4.24 3.71
CA TYR A 92 -17.95 -3.55 4.73
C TYR A 92 -17.40 -3.83 6.13
N TYR A 93 -17.28 -5.10 6.53
CA TYR A 93 -16.77 -5.48 7.85
C TYR A 93 -15.33 -5.05 8.08
N TRP A 94 -14.48 -5.14 7.05
CA TRP A 94 -13.12 -4.59 7.08
C TRP A 94 -13.09 -3.09 7.37
N SER A 95 -14.00 -2.33 6.75
CA SER A 95 -14.06 -0.87 6.86
C SER A 95 -14.56 -0.41 8.23
N ILE A 96 -15.65 -1.00 8.74
CA ILE A 96 -16.19 -0.64 10.06
C ILE A 96 -15.25 -1.06 11.20
N SER A 97 -14.37 -2.03 10.95
CA SER A 97 -13.38 -2.52 11.91
C SER A 97 -12.03 -1.82 11.79
N ASN A 98 -11.97 -0.70 11.05
CA ASN A 98 -10.76 0.09 10.85
C ASN A 98 -9.55 -0.73 10.39
N GLY A 99 -9.78 -1.77 9.57
CA GLY A 99 -8.73 -2.65 9.07
C GLY A 99 -8.21 -3.71 10.05
N ASP A 100 -8.91 -4.01 11.15
CA ASP A 100 -8.61 -5.17 11.98
C ASP A 100 -9.46 -6.39 11.54
N PRO A 101 -8.82 -7.46 11.02
CA PRO A 101 -9.55 -8.64 10.55
C PRO A 101 -10.18 -9.48 11.67
N ARG A 102 -9.66 -9.41 12.91
CA ARG A 102 -10.28 -10.12 14.05
C ARG A 102 -11.52 -9.39 14.53
N ALA A 103 -11.46 -8.06 14.59
CA ALA A 103 -12.64 -7.25 14.90
C ALA A 103 -13.73 -7.44 13.83
N ALA A 104 -13.35 -7.44 12.55
CA ALA A 104 -14.29 -7.68 11.44
C ALA A 104 -15.03 -9.01 11.56
N LEU A 105 -14.31 -10.10 11.90
CA LEU A 105 -14.93 -11.41 12.09
C LEU A 105 -15.85 -11.45 13.34
N THR A 106 -15.47 -10.72 14.40
CA THR A 106 -16.24 -10.65 15.65
C THR A 106 -17.57 -9.93 15.44
N GLU A 107 -17.55 -8.78 14.76
CA GLU A 107 -18.75 -8.02 14.37
C GLU A 107 -19.67 -8.88 13.49
N PHE A 108 -19.13 -9.50 12.42
CA PHE A 108 -19.91 -10.38 11.55
C PHE A 108 -20.56 -11.54 12.31
N SER A 109 -19.82 -12.20 13.21
CA SER A 109 -20.36 -13.29 14.01
C SER A 109 -21.43 -12.83 15.01
N SER A 110 -21.34 -11.58 15.46
CA SER A 110 -22.35 -10.98 16.33
C SER A 110 -23.63 -10.76 15.55
N ASP A 111 -23.56 -10.13 14.37
CA ASP A 111 -24.73 -9.90 13.51
C ASP A 111 -25.43 -11.21 13.12
N LEU A 112 -24.67 -12.26 12.77
CA LEU A 112 -25.25 -13.59 12.51
C LEU A 112 -25.99 -14.17 13.72
N ARG A 113 -25.50 -13.93 14.94
CA ARG A 113 -26.19 -14.36 16.17
C ARG A 113 -27.45 -13.56 16.40
N TRP A 114 -27.42 -12.25 16.15
CA TRP A 114 -28.61 -11.40 16.21
C TRP A 114 -29.68 -11.83 15.21
N GLU A 115 -29.31 -12.23 13.98
CA GLU A 115 -30.26 -12.78 13.01
C GLU A 115 -30.83 -14.13 13.45
N ARG A 116 -30.01 -14.99 14.07
CA ARG A 116 -30.44 -16.33 14.51
C ARG A 116 -31.32 -16.31 15.76
N ASP A 117 -31.03 -15.41 16.70
CA ASP A 117 -31.74 -15.31 17.97
C ASP A 117 -32.90 -14.28 17.92
N GLY A 118 -32.84 -13.31 16.99
CA GLY A 118 -33.86 -12.28 16.76
C GLY A 118 -34.79 -12.54 15.56
N GLY A 119 -34.47 -13.54 14.73
CA GLY A 119 -35.34 -14.03 13.66
C GLY A 119 -36.33 -15.06 14.20
N LEU A 120 -37.58 -14.62 14.37
CA LEU A 120 -38.80 -15.40 14.62
C LEU A 120 -38.72 -16.89 14.27
N GLY A 121 -39.17 -17.73 15.22
CA GLY A 121 -39.78 -19.02 14.87
C GLY A 121 -41.05 -18.86 14.04
#